data_AF-A0A091FF27-F1
#
_entry.id   AF-A0A091FF27-F1
#
_cell.length_a   1.000
_cell.length_b   1.000
_cell.length_c   1.000
_cell.angle_alpha   90.00
_cell.angle_beta   90.00
_cell.angle_gamma   90.00
#
_symmetry.space_group_name_H-M   'P 1'
#
loop_
_entity.id
_entity.type
_entity.pdbx_description
1 polymer ?
#
loop_
_entity_poly.entity_id
_entity_poly.type
_entity_poly.pdbx_seq_one_letter_code
_entity_poly.pdbx_strand_id
1 'polypeptide(L)'
;WVSSRPPTKTMNFGWHRAEILGALLSVLSIWVVTGVLVYLGAQRLLSGDYDIQGGVMLITSACAVAVNLVGGVALHQTGHGHSHGAAGEQPNASVRAAFVHVVGDLLQSVGVLIASYIIFFKPEYKYVDPICTFLFSALVLGTTLTILRDVLLVLMEGTPKGMDFNAVRETLLAVRGVEAVHSLHIWALTAAQPLLSVHIAINAAASAQEVLEEASSRLQGAFRFHTTTIQVESYSEE
;
A
#
# COMPACT_ATOMS: atom_id res chain seq x y z
N TRP A 1 11.24 -11.50 -1.11
CA TRP A 1 11.91 -12.82 -1.00
C TRP A 1 11.08 -13.83 -0.21
N VAL A 2 10.64 -13.54 1.02
CA VAL A 2 9.78 -14.48 1.76
C VAL A 2 8.46 -14.72 1.02
N SER A 3 7.84 -13.67 0.47
CA SER A 3 6.58 -13.75 -0.29
C SER A 3 6.64 -14.56 -1.60
N SER A 4 7.83 -14.81 -2.14
CA SER A 4 8.02 -15.60 -3.38
C SER A 4 8.23 -17.09 -3.11
N ARG A 5 8.20 -17.53 -1.83
CA ARG A 5 8.30 -18.94 -1.50
C ARG A 5 7.01 -19.68 -1.90
N PRO A 6 7.11 -20.91 -2.42
CA PRO A 6 5.94 -21.67 -2.86
C PRO A 6 5.02 -22.06 -1.68
N PRO A 7 3.75 -22.39 -1.96
CA PRO A 7 2.83 -22.95 -0.96
C PRO A 7 3.37 -24.20 -0.28
N THR A 8 3.05 -24.34 1.01
CA THR A 8 3.39 -25.51 1.83
C THR A 8 2.12 -26.09 2.45
N LYS A 9 2.20 -27.30 3.03
CA LYS A 9 1.05 -27.94 3.73
C LYS A 9 0.51 -27.14 4.92
N THR A 10 1.31 -26.22 5.47
CA THR A 10 0.91 -25.33 6.57
C THR A 10 0.51 -23.95 6.07
N MET A 11 1.05 -23.52 4.92
CA MET A 11 0.74 -22.25 4.25
C MET A 11 0.15 -22.55 2.87
N ASN A 12 -1.11 -22.99 2.84
CA ASN A 12 -1.77 -23.49 1.63
C ASN A 12 -1.92 -22.42 0.52
N PHE A 13 -1.99 -21.15 0.91
CA PHE A 13 -2.02 -20.01 0.00
C PHE A 13 -0.63 -19.40 -0.27
N GLY A 14 0.45 -20.03 0.21
CA GLY A 14 1.81 -19.49 0.11
C GLY A 14 2.13 -18.42 1.15
N TRP A 15 3.31 -17.83 1.00
CA TRP A 15 3.88 -16.86 1.95
C TRP A 15 3.56 -15.40 1.61
N HIS A 16 2.55 -15.16 0.77
CA HIS A 16 2.26 -13.84 0.21
C HIS A 16 1.99 -12.78 1.28
N ARG A 17 1.25 -13.11 2.35
CA ARG A 17 0.98 -12.19 3.48
C ARG A 17 2.24 -11.76 4.25
N ALA A 18 3.38 -12.44 4.09
CA ALA A 18 4.64 -12.01 4.70
C ALA A 18 5.09 -10.62 4.20
N GLU A 19 4.69 -10.23 2.99
CA GLU A 19 4.92 -8.88 2.47
C GLU A 19 4.15 -7.82 3.27
N ILE A 20 2.88 -8.11 3.58
CA ILE A 20 1.99 -7.22 4.34
C ILE A 20 2.48 -7.10 5.79
N LEU A 21 2.90 -8.20 6.40
CA LEU A 21 3.50 -8.20 7.74
C LEU A 21 4.83 -7.43 7.78
N GLY A 22 5.65 -7.57 6.74
CA GLY A 22 6.87 -6.78 6.58
C GLY A 22 6.58 -5.29 6.50
N ALA A 23 5.60 -4.90 5.67
CA ALA A 23 5.15 -3.51 5.56
C ALA A 23 4.62 -2.96 6.90
N LEU A 24 3.85 -3.74 7.66
CA LEU A 24 3.38 -3.37 8.99
C LEU A 24 4.54 -3.09 9.94
N LEU A 25 5.51 -4.01 10.00
CA LEU A 25 6.70 -3.87 10.85
C LEU A 25 7.51 -2.63 10.48
N SER A 26 7.67 -2.35 9.19
CA SER A 26 8.35 -1.15 8.69
C SER A 26 7.63 0.13 9.13
N VAL A 27 6.30 0.20 9.00
CA VAL A 27 5.51 1.36 9.44
C VAL A 27 5.63 1.58 10.95
N LEU A 28 5.52 0.51 11.75
CA LEU A 28 5.68 0.61 13.20
C LEU A 28 7.10 1.05 13.60
N SER A 29 8.12 0.59 12.88
CA SER A 29 9.51 1.03 13.10
C SER A 29 9.67 2.52 12.80
N ILE A 30 9.08 3.01 11.71
CA ILE A 30 9.06 4.44 11.38
C ILE A 30 8.39 5.25 12.49
N TRP A 31 7.28 4.76 13.07
CA TRP A 31 6.59 5.44 14.16
C TRP A 31 7.42 5.51 15.43
N VAL A 32 8.13 4.42 15.79
CA VAL A 32 9.05 4.41 16.93
C VAL A 32 10.16 5.45 16.73
N VAL A 33 10.82 5.45 15.56
CA VAL A 33 11.87 6.43 15.25
C VAL A 33 11.32 7.86 15.26
N THR A 34 10.15 8.08 14.67
CA THR A 34 9.48 9.38 14.63
C THR A 34 9.14 9.85 16.05
N GLY A 35 8.62 8.97 16.91
CA GLY A 35 8.34 9.27 18.31
C GLY A 35 9.59 9.67 19.09
N VAL A 36 10.71 8.98 18.86
CA VAL A 36 12.01 9.37 19.43
C VAL A 36 12.47 10.74 18.93
N LEU A 37 12.34 11.02 17.63
CA LEU A 37 12.71 12.33 17.06
C LEU A 37 11.85 13.47 17.59
N VAL A 38 10.53 13.27 17.70
CA VAL A 38 9.61 14.24 18.31
C VAL A 38 9.98 14.47 19.78
N TYR A 39 10.25 13.42 20.54
CA TYR A 39 10.69 13.54 21.92
C TYR A 39 11.99 14.34 22.05
N LEU A 40 13.01 14.02 21.24
CA LEU A 40 14.28 14.75 21.21
C LEU A 40 14.10 16.21 20.76
N GLY A 41 13.25 16.46 19.77
CA GLY A 41 12.91 17.81 19.30
C GLY A 41 12.21 18.64 20.38
N ALA A 42 11.28 18.03 21.12
CA ALA A 42 10.63 18.66 22.26
C ALA A 42 11.62 18.96 23.40
N GLN A 43 12.51 18.02 23.69
CA GLN A 43 13.58 18.23 24.67
C GLN A 43 14.48 19.40 24.27
N ARG A 44 14.92 19.49 23.00
CA ARG A 44 15.72 20.61 22.48
C ARG A 44 15.00 21.94 22.63
N LEU A 45 13.71 21.98 22.31
CA LEU A 45 12.90 23.21 22.41
C LEU A 45 12.74 23.68 23.86
N LEU A 46 12.58 22.76 24.81
CA LEU A 46 12.40 23.08 26.23
C LEU A 46 13.73 23.38 26.95
N SER A 47 14.81 22.66 26.63
CA SER A 47 16.11 22.85 27.28
C SER A 47 16.80 24.13 26.85
N GLY A 48 16.54 24.63 25.63
CA GLY A 48 17.06 25.90 25.09
C GLY A 48 18.57 25.94 24.84
N ASP A 49 19.33 25.05 25.48
CA ASP A 49 20.78 24.96 25.41
C ASP A 49 21.21 23.68 24.71
N TYR A 50 21.31 23.77 23.40
CA TYR A 50 21.96 22.79 22.54
C TYR A 50 22.76 23.55 21.48
N ASP A 51 23.91 22.98 21.13
CA ASP A 51 24.78 23.49 20.08
C ASP A 51 24.63 22.60 18.85
N ILE A 52 24.21 23.18 17.73
CA ILE A 52 24.12 22.46 16.45
C ILE A 52 25.39 22.77 15.67
N GLN A 53 26.15 21.73 15.35
CA GLN A 53 27.22 21.84 14.35
C GLN A 53 26.60 22.01 12.96
N GLY A 54 26.26 23.26 12.60
CA GLY A 54 25.57 23.59 11.35
C GLY A 54 26.28 23.05 10.11
N GLY A 55 27.62 23.01 10.10
CA GLY A 55 28.40 22.43 9.01
C GLY A 55 28.15 20.94 8.79
N VAL A 56 28.06 20.15 9.87
CA VAL A 56 27.77 18.71 9.79
C VAL A 56 26.32 18.49 9.34
N MET A 57 25.38 19.29 9.84
CA MET A 57 23.97 19.24 9.44
C MET A 57 23.80 19.59 7.95
N LEU A 58 24.55 20.58 7.45
CA LEU A 58 24.51 21.00 6.05
C LEU A 58 25.02 19.89 5.12
N ILE A 59 26.16 19.27 5.45
CA ILE A 59 26.74 18.18 4.64
C ILE A 59 25.80 16.96 4.63
N THR A 60 25.30 16.56 5.80
CA THR A 60 24.42 15.37 5.89
C THR A 60 23.09 15.58 5.15
N SER A 61 22.48 16.76 5.26
CA SER A 61 21.25 17.10 4.53
C SER A 61 21.47 17.23 3.01
N ALA A 62 22.61 17.77 2.57
CA ALA A 62 22.97 17.82 1.14
C ALA A 62 23.14 16.41 0.55
N CYS A 63 23.81 15.51 1.28
CA CYS A 63 23.92 14.10 0.90
C CYS A 63 22.53 13.42 0.82
N ALA A 64 21.63 13.69 1.77
CA ALA A 64 20.28 13.14 1.75
C ALA A 64 19.48 13.58 0.51
N VAL A 65 19.55 14.87 0.16
CA VAL A 65 18.94 15.40 -1.07
C VAL A 65 19.53 14.72 -2.30
N ALA A 66 20.85 14.55 -2.37
CA ALA A 66 21.49 13.88 -3.49
C ALA A 66 21.04 12.42 -3.65
N VAL A 67 20.95 11.65 -2.55
CA VAL A 67 20.47 10.27 -2.57
C VAL A 67 19.01 10.19 -3.03
N ASN A 68 18.14 11.07 -2.51
CA ASN A 68 16.74 11.10 -2.92
C ASN A 68 16.56 11.52 -4.38
N LEU A 69 17.40 12.43 -4.88
CA LEU A 69 17.40 12.82 -6.29
C LEU A 69 17.84 11.66 -7.20
N VAL A 70 18.90 10.94 -6.83
CA VAL A 70 19.35 9.74 -7.56
C VAL A 70 18.27 8.67 -7.57
N GLY A 71 17.62 8.41 -6.42
CA GLY A 71 16.49 7.49 -6.31
C GLY A 71 15.33 7.90 -7.22
N GLY A 72 14.99 9.19 -7.26
CA GLY A 72 13.92 9.73 -8.10
C GLY A 72 14.23 9.62 -9.59
N VAL A 73 15.46 9.93 -10.00
CA VAL A 73 15.90 9.81 -11.40
C VAL A 73 15.93 8.35 -11.83
N ALA A 74 16.44 7.44 -11.00
CA ALA A 74 16.46 6.01 -11.30
C ALA A 74 15.04 5.46 -11.52
N LEU A 75 14.07 5.91 -10.71
CA LEU A 75 12.68 5.51 -10.84
C LEU A 75 11.97 6.16 -12.06
N HIS A 76 12.43 7.33 -12.50
CA HIS A 76 11.94 7.98 -13.72
C HIS A 76 12.50 7.31 -14.99
N GLN A 77 13.76 6.87 -14.96
CA GLN A 77 14.41 6.19 -16.10
C GLN A 77 13.81 4.82 -16.38
N THR A 78 13.36 4.09 -15.36
CA THR A 78 12.63 2.82 -15.54
C THR A 78 11.24 3.01 -16.17
N GLY A 79 10.73 4.23 -16.24
CA GLY A 79 9.52 4.59 -16.99
C GLY A 79 9.73 4.87 -18.48
N HIS A 80 10.98 5.02 -18.96
CA HIS A 80 11.30 5.50 -20.31
C HIS A 80 12.31 4.65 -21.12
N GLY A 81 12.55 3.39 -20.76
CA GLY A 81 13.50 2.51 -21.45
C GLY A 81 12.89 1.37 -22.27
N HIS A 82 12.94 1.48 -23.60
CA HIS A 82 12.94 0.42 -24.63
C HIS A 82 11.67 -0.42 -24.85
N SER A 83 10.83 0.06 -25.77
CA SER A 83 9.84 -0.72 -26.52
C SER A 83 10.50 -1.77 -27.43
N HIS A 84 10.50 -3.03 -27.02
CA HIS A 84 10.48 -4.18 -27.93
C HIS A 84 9.77 -5.37 -27.26
N GLY A 85 8.53 -5.65 -27.69
CA GLY A 85 7.91 -6.96 -27.57
C GLY A 85 6.85 -7.15 -26.46
N ALA A 86 5.64 -7.48 -26.92
CA ALA A 86 4.56 -8.21 -26.23
C ALA A 86 3.74 -7.48 -25.12
N ALA A 87 2.53 -7.10 -25.53
CA ALA A 87 1.26 -7.18 -24.80
C ALA A 87 1.19 -6.78 -23.30
N GLY A 88 0.63 -5.58 -23.05
CA GLY A 88 -0.45 -5.45 -22.07
C GLY A 88 -0.11 -5.14 -20.61
N GLU A 89 1.10 -4.70 -20.25
CA GLU A 89 1.39 -4.25 -18.88
C GLU A 89 0.95 -2.79 -18.65
N GLN A 90 -0.04 -2.61 -17.78
CA GLN A 90 -0.51 -1.31 -17.32
C GLN A 90 0.60 -0.52 -16.60
N PRO A 91 0.56 0.82 -16.59
CA PRO A 91 1.56 1.62 -15.89
C PRO A 91 1.59 1.22 -14.41
N ASN A 92 2.74 0.67 -14.00
CA ASN A 92 2.97 0.04 -12.70
C ASN A 92 2.50 0.95 -11.56
N ALA A 93 1.34 0.63 -10.96
CA ALA A 93 0.84 1.33 -9.78
C ALA A 93 1.87 1.35 -8.64
N SER A 94 2.69 0.29 -8.56
CA SER A 94 3.85 0.20 -7.66
C SER A 94 4.93 1.24 -7.96
N VAL A 95 5.23 1.53 -9.22
CA VAL A 95 6.18 2.58 -9.62
C VAL A 95 5.62 3.96 -9.29
N ARG A 96 4.32 4.19 -9.54
CA ARG A 96 3.65 5.45 -9.15
C ARG A 96 3.67 5.64 -7.64
N ALA A 97 3.41 4.58 -6.85
CA ALA A 97 3.47 4.63 -5.40
C ALA A 97 4.89 4.91 -4.89
N ALA A 98 5.90 4.23 -5.45
CA ALA A 98 7.31 4.49 -5.15
C ALA A 98 7.73 5.92 -5.55
N PHE A 99 7.21 6.46 -6.66
CA PHE A 99 7.50 7.83 -7.09
C PHE A 99 6.95 8.86 -6.10
N VAL A 100 5.69 8.72 -5.69
CA VAL A 100 5.08 9.60 -4.67
C VAL A 100 5.86 9.55 -3.36
N HIS A 101 6.34 8.36 -2.97
CA HIS A 101 7.17 8.21 -1.78
C HIS A 101 8.50 8.96 -1.89
N VAL A 102 9.24 8.77 -2.98
CA VAL A 102 10.53 9.46 -3.21
C VAL A 102 10.36 10.98 -3.27
N VAL A 103 9.27 11.47 -3.87
CA VAL A 103 8.95 12.91 -3.86
C VAL A 103 8.74 13.42 -2.44
N GLY A 104 8.08 12.64 -1.58
CA GLY A 104 7.93 12.95 -0.16
C GLY A 104 9.28 13.07 0.56
N ASP A 105 10.16 12.09 0.36
CA ASP A 105 11.51 12.08 0.96
C ASP A 105 12.37 13.23 0.45
N LEU A 106 12.26 13.56 -0.84
CA LEU A 106 12.94 14.70 -1.45
C LEU A 106 12.47 16.02 -0.82
N LEU A 107 11.17 16.22 -0.69
CA LEU A 107 10.60 17.42 -0.06
C LEU A 107 11.07 17.55 1.39
N GLN A 108 11.08 16.46 2.15
CA GLN A 108 11.58 16.44 3.53
C GLN A 108 13.08 16.77 3.60
N SER A 109 13.91 16.12 2.78
CA SER A 109 15.36 16.35 2.76
C SER A 109 15.74 17.77 2.32
N VAL A 110 15.03 18.35 1.35
CA VAL A 110 15.19 19.76 0.94
C VAL A 110 14.80 20.70 2.07
N GLY A 111 13.71 20.42 2.80
CA GLY A 111 13.32 21.22 3.94
C GLY A 111 14.36 21.22 5.07
N VAL A 112 14.97 20.07 5.36
CA VAL A 112 16.09 19.96 6.32
C VAL A 112 17.34 20.69 5.81
N LEU A 113 17.61 20.66 4.51
CA LEU A 113 18.71 21.41 3.90
C LEU A 113 18.51 22.92 4.01
N ILE A 114 17.28 23.41 3.84
CA ILE A 114 16.95 24.83 4.05
C ILE A 114 17.14 25.21 5.53
N ALA A 115 16.68 24.36 6.45
CA ALA A 115 16.87 24.57 7.88
C ALA A 115 18.35 24.61 8.28
N SER A 116 19.15 23.67 7.78
CA SER A 116 20.58 23.60 8.05
C SER A 116 21.35 24.80 7.48
N TYR A 117 20.96 25.27 6.29
CA TYR A 117 21.50 26.49 5.69
C TYR A 117 21.22 27.73 6.54
N ILE A 118 19.98 27.89 7.05
CA ILE A 118 19.61 28.99 7.95
C ILE A 118 20.45 28.95 9.22
N ILE A 119 20.59 27.77 9.85
CA ILE A 119 21.34 27.59 11.09
C ILE A 119 22.84 27.85 10.89
N PHE A 120 23.40 27.46 9.74
CA PHE A 120 24.83 27.67 9.44
C PHE A 120 25.19 29.15 9.37
N PHE A 121 24.37 29.97 8.71
CA PHE A 121 24.63 31.42 8.58
C PHE A 121 24.11 32.24 9.76
N LYS A 122 23.07 31.76 10.44
CA LYS A 122 22.48 32.41 11.61
C LYS A 122 22.21 31.42 12.74
N PRO A 123 23.23 31.08 13.56
CA PRO A 123 23.10 30.13 14.67
C PRO A 123 22.02 30.50 15.70
N GLU A 124 21.66 31.78 15.78
CA GLU A 124 20.55 32.29 16.62
C GLU A 124 19.19 31.65 16.29
N TYR A 125 19.01 31.15 15.06
CA TYR A 125 17.78 30.50 14.59
C TYR A 125 17.79 28.98 14.83
N LYS A 126 18.53 28.47 15.81
CA LYS A 126 18.61 27.03 16.13
C LYS A 126 17.24 26.36 16.34
N TYR A 127 16.24 27.11 16.82
CA TYR A 127 14.86 26.65 17.00
C TYR A 127 14.16 26.20 15.70
N VAL A 128 14.70 26.52 14.53
CA VAL A 128 14.21 26.04 13.23
C VAL A 128 14.32 24.51 13.12
N ASP A 129 15.34 23.89 13.73
CA ASP A 129 15.52 22.42 13.70
C ASP A 129 14.35 21.66 14.38
N PRO A 130 13.95 21.97 15.62
CA PRO A 130 12.75 21.38 16.23
C PRO A 130 11.46 21.62 15.43
N ILE A 131 11.27 22.82 14.86
CA ILE A 131 10.08 23.14 14.05
C ILE A 131 10.03 22.25 12.81
N CYS A 132 11.14 22.13 12.08
CA CYS A 132 11.22 21.25 10.92
C CYS A 132 10.99 19.79 11.33
N THR A 133 11.56 19.35 12.45
CA THR A 133 11.37 17.99 12.98
C THR A 133 9.89 17.70 13.25
N PHE A 134 9.16 18.61 13.89
CA PHE A 134 7.73 18.43 14.16
C PHE A 134 6.88 18.45 12.89
N LEU A 135 7.16 19.39 11.98
CA LEU A 135 6.47 19.48 10.69
C LEU A 135 6.59 18.16 9.91
N PHE A 136 7.82 17.65 9.76
CA PHE A 136 8.05 16.42 9.00
C PHE A 136 7.54 15.18 9.74
N SER A 137 7.63 15.15 11.07
CA SER A 137 7.03 14.07 11.86
C SER A 137 5.51 14.00 11.65
N ALA A 138 4.82 15.14 11.64
CA ALA A 138 3.38 15.20 11.37
C ALA A 138 3.04 14.72 9.94
N LEU A 139 3.83 15.12 8.94
CA LEU A 139 3.68 14.65 7.55
C LEU A 139 3.91 13.14 7.41
N VAL A 140 4.95 12.60 8.06
CA VAL A 140 5.27 11.17 8.07
C VAL A 140 4.15 10.39 8.75
N LEU A 141 3.67 10.84 9.91
CA LEU A 141 2.55 10.19 10.60
C LEU A 141 1.27 10.22 9.73
N GLY A 142 0.94 11.36 9.13
CA GLY A 142 -0.23 11.48 8.26
C GLY A 142 -0.19 10.53 7.06
N THR A 143 0.93 10.46 6.36
CA THR A 143 1.09 9.56 5.20
C THR A 143 1.12 8.10 5.62
N THR A 144 1.87 7.74 6.66
CA THR A 144 1.95 6.35 7.14
C THR A 144 0.67 5.83 7.78
N LEU A 145 -0.18 6.68 8.36
CA LEU A 145 -1.53 6.30 8.83
C LEU A 145 -2.39 5.73 7.70
N THR A 146 -2.32 6.33 6.51
CA THR A 146 -3.06 5.82 5.35
C THR A 146 -2.57 4.44 4.91
N ILE A 147 -1.25 4.21 4.94
CA ILE A 147 -0.64 2.91 4.63
C ILE A 147 -1.01 1.88 5.69
N LEU A 148 -0.96 2.26 6.98
CA LEU A 148 -1.31 1.40 8.09
C LEU A 148 -2.75 0.90 7.97
N ARG A 149 -3.70 1.79 7.64
CA ARG A 149 -5.10 1.43 7.40
C ARG A 149 -5.22 0.36 6.30
N ASP A 150 -4.45 0.49 5.22
CA ASP A 150 -4.51 -0.42 4.08
C ASP A 150 -3.95 -1.80 4.42
N VAL A 151 -2.81 -1.82 5.11
CA VAL A 151 -2.18 -3.04 5.61
C VAL A 151 -3.10 -3.77 6.58
N LEU A 152 -3.70 -3.04 7.53
CA LEU A 152 -4.65 -3.60 8.49
C LEU A 152 -5.91 -4.13 7.79
N LEU A 153 -6.42 -3.44 6.77
CA LEU A 153 -7.58 -3.90 6.01
C LEU A 153 -7.30 -5.25 5.34
N VAL A 154 -6.11 -5.43 4.73
CA VAL A 154 -5.71 -6.72 4.14
C VAL A 154 -5.57 -7.82 5.20
N LEU A 155 -4.98 -7.49 6.37
CA LEU A 155 -4.83 -8.45 7.46
C LEU A 155 -6.16 -8.86 8.10
N MET A 156 -7.13 -7.94 8.15
CA MET A 156 -8.48 -8.19 8.64
C MET A 156 -9.41 -8.78 7.57
N GLU A 157 -8.86 -9.18 6.41
CA GLU A 157 -9.63 -9.80 5.32
C GLU A 157 -10.74 -8.91 4.75
N GLY A 158 -10.55 -7.59 4.84
CA GLY A 158 -11.46 -6.62 4.27
C GLY A 158 -11.43 -6.60 2.74
N THR A 159 -12.51 -6.08 2.15
CA THR A 159 -12.65 -5.95 0.69
C THR A 159 -11.58 -5.01 0.12
N PRO A 160 -10.78 -5.46 -0.87
CA PRO A 160 -9.67 -4.68 -1.41
C PRO A 160 -10.14 -3.35 -2.01
N LYS A 161 -9.29 -2.32 -1.87
CA LYS A 161 -9.58 -0.99 -2.43
C LYS A 161 -9.80 -1.08 -3.95
N GLY A 162 -10.84 -0.39 -4.43
CA GLY A 162 -11.20 -0.35 -5.84
C GLY A 162 -12.09 -1.52 -6.29
N MET A 163 -12.47 -2.41 -5.39
CA MET A 163 -13.48 -3.45 -5.64
C MET A 163 -14.79 -3.10 -4.94
N ASP A 164 -15.87 -3.02 -5.71
CA ASP A 164 -17.21 -2.76 -5.18
C ASP A 164 -17.93 -4.09 -4.95
N PHE A 165 -18.23 -4.36 -3.68
CA PHE A 165 -18.99 -5.52 -3.25
C PHE A 165 -20.33 -5.65 -3.99
N ASN A 166 -21.06 -4.54 -4.14
CA ASN A 166 -22.37 -4.54 -4.79
C ASN A 166 -22.23 -4.81 -6.28
N ALA A 167 -21.22 -4.23 -6.94
CA ALA A 167 -20.98 -4.49 -8.36
C ALA A 167 -20.71 -5.99 -8.63
N VAL A 168 -19.95 -6.65 -7.76
CA VAL A 168 -19.70 -8.10 -7.85
C VAL A 168 -21.00 -8.88 -7.66
N ARG A 169 -21.79 -8.53 -6.63
CA ARG A 169 -23.08 -9.17 -6.34
C ARG A 169 -24.06 -9.03 -7.51
N GLU A 170 -24.21 -7.82 -8.07
CA GLU A 170 -25.11 -7.57 -9.20
C GLU A 170 -24.64 -8.30 -10.48
N THR A 171 -23.33 -8.42 -10.69
CA THR A 171 -22.78 -9.20 -11.83
C THR A 171 -23.17 -10.67 -11.74
N LEU A 172 -23.13 -11.25 -10.53
CA LEU A 172 -23.53 -12.63 -10.28
C LEU A 172 -25.05 -12.83 -10.40
N LEU A 173 -25.86 -11.90 -9.88
CA LEU A 173 -27.32 -11.94 -10.03
C LEU A 173 -27.78 -11.79 -11.47
N ALA A 174 -26.99 -11.13 -12.32
CA ALA A 174 -27.29 -10.98 -13.74
C ALA A 174 -26.99 -12.25 -14.57
N VAL A 175 -26.45 -13.32 -13.97
CA VAL A 175 -26.25 -14.62 -14.63
C VAL A 175 -27.58 -15.34 -14.71
N ARG A 176 -27.89 -15.90 -15.90
CA ARG A 176 -29.17 -16.55 -16.11
C ARG A 176 -29.28 -17.80 -15.23
N GLY A 177 -30.37 -17.90 -14.47
CA GLY A 177 -30.63 -19.05 -13.60
C GLY A 177 -30.18 -18.87 -12.15
N VAL A 178 -29.46 -17.80 -11.82
CA VAL A 178 -29.17 -17.41 -10.44
C VAL A 178 -30.38 -16.69 -9.84
N GLU A 179 -30.88 -17.17 -8.71
CA GLU A 179 -32.00 -16.55 -7.97
C GLU A 179 -31.50 -15.76 -6.74
N ALA A 180 -30.44 -16.23 -6.09
CA ALA A 180 -29.85 -15.52 -4.97
C ALA A 180 -28.33 -15.69 -4.89
N VAL A 181 -27.68 -14.72 -4.25
CA VAL A 181 -26.24 -14.71 -3.94
C VAL A 181 -26.10 -14.49 -2.45
N HIS A 182 -25.47 -15.42 -1.75
CA HIS A 182 -25.24 -15.36 -0.31
C HIS A 182 -23.82 -15.79 0.03
N SER A 183 -23.41 -15.52 1.28
CA SER A 183 -22.05 -15.80 1.76
C SER A 183 -20.96 -15.28 0.82
N LEU A 184 -21.19 -14.10 0.20
CA LEU A 184 -20.21 -13.44 -0.66
C LEU A 184 -19.10 -12.87 0.22
N HIS A 185 -17.92 -13.48 0.14
CA HIS A 185 -16.72 -13.05 0.83
C HIS A 185 -15.70 -12.61 -0.21
N ILE A 186 -15.19 -11.40 -0.05
CA ILE A 186 -14.21 -10.79 -0.92
C ILE A 186 -13.08 -10.25 -0.04
N TRP A 187 -11.88 -10.80 -0.22
CA TRP A 187 -10.71 -10.41 0.54
C TRP A 187 -9.47 -10.38 -0.36
N ALA A 188 -8.31 -10.08 0.20
CA ALA A 188 -7.05 -10.11 -0.52
C ALA A 188 -5.94 -10.75 0.30
N LEU A 189 -5.01 -11.45 -0.35
CA LEU A 189 -3.75 -11.91 0.27
C LEU A 189 -2.69 -10.79 0.24
N THR A 190 -2.67 -10.03 -0.84
CA THR A 190 -1.85 -8.84 -1.07
C THR A 190 -2.64 -7.86 -1.94
N ALA A 191 -2.14 -6.64 -2.13
CA ALA A 191 -2.78 -5.65 -3.02
C ALA A 191 -2.99 -6.15 -4.46
N ALA A 192 -2.23 -7.16 -4.91
CA ALA A 192 -2.30 -7.73 -6.25
C ALA A 192 -3.05 -9.05 -6.34
N GLN A 193 -3.44 -9.66 -5.22
CA GLN A 193 -4.09 -10.97 -5.17
C GLN A 193 -5.43 -10.88 -4.44
N PRO A 194 -6.48 -10.35 -5.10
CA PRO A 194 -7.84 -10.42 -4.59
C PRO A 194 -8.44 -11.82 -4.78
N LEU A 195 -9.18 -12.30 -3.79
CA LEU A 195 -9.85 -13.60 -3.78
C LEU A 195 -11.34 -13.41 -3.53
N LEU A 196 -12.12 -14.37 -4.05
CA LEU A 196 -13.55 -14.43 -3.87
C LEU A 196 -14.00 -15.83 -3.48
N SER A 197 -14.91 -15.92 -2.51
CA SER A 197 -15.70 -17.11 -2.22
C SER A 197 -17.16 -16.72 -2.15
N VAL A 198 -18.03 -17.42 -2.87
CA VAL A 198 -19.46 -17.09 -2.93
C VAL A 198 -20.31 -18.34 -3.07
N HIS A 199 -21.52 -18.27 -2.55
CA HIS A 199 -22.55 -19.26 -2.77
C HIS A 199 -23.62 -18.64 -3.66
N ILE A 200 -23.97 -19.34 -4.73
CA ILE A 200 -25.02 -18.93 -5.65
C ILE A 200 -26.13 -19.98 -5.65
N ALA A 201 -27.36 -19.51 -5.40
CA ALA A 201 -28.55 -20.33 -5.42
C ALA A 201 -29.18 -20.25 -6.81
N ILE A 202 -29.40 -21.41 -7.44
CA ILE A 202 -29.91 -21.52 -8.79
C ILE A 202 -31.31 -22.13 -8.82
N ASN A 203 -32.07 -21.78 -9.85
CA ASN A 203 -33.39 -22.37 -10.07
C ASN A 203 -33.28 -23.87 -10.43
N ALA A 204 -34.32 -24.64 -10.13
CA ALA A 204 -34.33 -26.10 -10.35
C ALA A 204 -34.25 -26.52 -11.84
N ALA A 205 -34.50 -25.59 -12.77
CA ALA A 205 -34.45 -25.84 -14.21
C ALA A 205 -33.09 -25.52 -14.84
N ALA A 206 -32.18 -24.87 -14.11
CA ALA A 206 -30.88 -24.44 -14.60
C ALA A 206 -29.84 -25.54 -14.43
N SER A 207 -28.93 -25.65 -15.39
CA SER A 207 -27.76 -26.50 -15.28
C SER A 207 -26.72 -25.84 -14.39
N ALA A 208 -26.36 -26.49 -13.27
CA ALA A 208 -25.34 -26.00 -12.34
C ALA A 208 -23.99 -25.72 -13.03
N GLN A 209 -23.61 -26.55 -13.99
CA GLN A 209 -22.35 -26.40 -14.73
C GLN A 209 -22.38 -25.17 -15.65
N GLU A 210 -23.48 -24.94 -16.37
CA GLU A 210 -23.62 -23.79 -17.27
C GLU A 210 -23.61 -22.47 -16.48
N VAL A 211 -24.32 -22.42 -15.35
CA VAL A 211 -24.33 -21.25 -14.46
C VAL A 211 -22.93 -20.99 -13.89
N LEU A 212 -22.22 -22.03 -13.45
CA LEU A 212 -20.86 -21.91 -12.92
C LEU A 212 -19.88 -21.36 -13.97
N GLU A 213 -19.95 -21.85 -15.20
CA GLU A 213 -19.12 -21.40 -16.32
C GLU A 213 -19.41 -19.94 -16.68
N GLU A 214 -20.69 -19.56 -16.79
CA GLU A 214 -21.09 -18.19 -17.09
C GLU A 214 -20.69 -17.22 -15.96
N ALA A 215 -20.96 -17.57 -14.71
CA ALA A 215 -20.57 -16.76 -13.55
C ALA A 215 -19.04 -16.58 -13.47
N SER A 216 -18.28 -17.65 -13.67
CA SER A 216 -16.81 -17.62 -13.67
C SER A 216 -16.28 -16.72 -14.80
N SER A 217 -16.84 -16.84 -16.01
CA SER A 217 -16.46 -16.02 -17.16
C SER A 217 -16.74 -14.53 -16.92
N ARG A 218 -17.93 -14.20 -16.39
CA ARG A 218 -18.28 -12.81 -16.06
C ARG A 218 -17.39 -12.22 -14.97
N LEU A 219 -17.11 -12.99 -13.92
CA LEU A 219 -16.22 -12.54 -12.86
C LEU A 219 -14.79 -12.31 -13.36
N GLN A 220 -14.24 -13.18 -14.20
CA GLN A 220 -12.91 -13.01 -14.79
C GLN A 220 -12.84 -11.85 -15.80
N GLY A 221 -13.93 -11.60 -16.54
CA GLY A 221 -13.99 -10.52 -17.52
C GLY A 221 -14.16 -9.13 -16.89
N ALA A 222 -15.00 -9.02 -15.85
CA ALA A 222 -15.30 -7.76 -15.19
C ALA A 222 -14.32 -7.40 -14.07
N PHE A 223 -13.77 -8.41 -13.39
CA PHE A 223 -12.93 -8.23 -12.21
C PHE A 223 -11.64 -9.02 -12.32
N ARG A 224 -10.57 -8.52 -11.68
CA ARG A 224 -9.24 -9.15 -11.71
C ARG A 224 -9.02 -10.02 -10.48
N PHE A 225 -9.87 -11.02 -10.27
CA PHE A 225 -9.67 -12.01 -9.19
C PHE A 225 -8.49 -12.94 -9.49
N HIS A 226 -7.63 -13.17 -8.50
CA HIS A 226 -6.57 -14.17 -8.59
C HIS A 226 -7.12 -15.59 -8.42
N THR A 227 -8.10 -15.75 -7.53
CA THR A 227 -8.75 -17.03 -7.27
C THR A 227 -10.20 -16.79 -6.91
N THR A 228 -11.07 -17.61 -7.49
CA THR A 228 -12.51 -17.54 -7.31
C THR A 228 -13.02 -18.94 -6.97
N THR A 229 -13.76 -19.04 -5.87
CA THR A 229 -14.48 -20.25 -5.50
C THR A 229 -15.97 -19.94 -5.52
N ILE A 230 -16.73 -20.71 -6.30
CA ILE A 230 -18.18 -20.56 -6.43
C ILE A 230 -18.80 -21.89 -6.03
N GLN A 231 -19.61 -21.86 -4.98
CA GLN A 231 -20.46 -22.98 -4.60
C GLN A 231 -21.84 -22.78 -5.23
N VAL A 232 -22.32 -23.78 -5.97
CA VAL A 232 -23.64 -23.76 -6.59
C VAL A 232 -24.59 -24.60 -5.76
N GLU A 233 -25.73 -24.03 -5.40
CA GLU A 233 -26.74 -24.65 -4.55
C GLU A 233 -28.12 -24.52 -5.20
N SER A 234 -29.03 -25.44 -4.88
CA SER A 234 -30.42 -25.27 -5.28
C SER A 234 -31.06 -24.16 -4.45
N TYR A 235 -31.87 -23.30 -5.07
CA TYR A 235 -32.62 -22.30 -4.35
C TYR A 235 -33.58 -22.94 -3.33
N SER A 236 -33.53 -22.43 -2.10
CA SER A 236 -34.42 -22.74 -0.99
C SER A 236 -34.89 -21.42 -0.41
N GLU A 237 -36.20 -21.26 -0.15
CA GLU A 237 -36.82 -20.03 0.37
C GLU A 237 -36.52 -19.77 1.87
N GLU A 238 -35.64 -20.55 2.52
CA GLU A 238 -35.31 -20.39 3.95
C GLU A 238 -34.44 -19.16 4.24
#